data_AF-A0A3B9FNT8-F1
#
_entry.id   AF-A0A3B9FNT8-F1
#
_cell.length_a   1.000
_cell.length_b   1.000
_cell.length_c   1.000
_cell.angle_alpha   90.00
_cell.angle_beta   90.00
_cell.angle_gamma   90.00
#
_symmetry.space_group_name_H-M   'P 1'
#
loop_
_entity.id
_entity.type
_entity.pdbx_description
1 polymer ?
#
loop_
_entity_poly.entity_id
_entity_poly.type
_entity_poly.pdbx_seq_one_letter_code
_entity_poly.pdbx_strand_id
1 'polypeptide(L)'
;MKKTFNGGLILLSLFTASLGVAEEEEAPALTQAGQKIEARYAQQLENLRARLTKEIPFDPAPTTKEARDKKFDFPEVQIGKDKKNEDHSLEELLAEEQPGKEPPSQEEKMASFTTSDKLDDLLVKFVVLLDATPRGLAEFGQQSKEHFTLVERLLSNPGLMKRMLIADGAQAKRMRKGFGPARFGEAILIYEQILKTSSKSKNGVLNRLALAIALEHALPVKQTNPLALENAPETVDPVKRYLHYEKAYLDGELDPTFKNLSVWSLRMVVDGDEPDETLAWGRRMLRNFRPDHIYESNFGWRYVGIVSSNVKYGSGDKKYDRPELQKYQNILMNG
;
A
#
# COMPACT_ATOMS: atom_id res chain seq x y z
N MET A 1 -12.69 38.86 59.78
CA MET A 1 -12.06 37.52 59.79
C MET A 1 -12.81 36.62 58.82
N LYS A 2 -12.31 36.48 57.58
CA LYS A 2 -12.84 35.55 56.57
C LYS A 2 -11.80 34.46 56.40
N LYS A 3 -12.10 33.21 56.78
CA LYS A 3 -11.25 32.05 56.51
C LYS A 3 -11.74 31.38 55.23
N THR A 4 -10.89 31.43 54.23
CA THR A 4 -11.00 30.83 52.91
C THR A 4 -10.79 29.32 52.98
N PHE A 5 -11.58 28.61 52.19
CA PHE A 5 -11.58 27.17 52.01
C PHE A 5 -10.48 26.81 51.00
N ASN A 6 -9.46 26.07 51.43
CA ASN A 6 -8.40 25.53 50.55
C ASN A 6 -8.88 24.19 49.98
N GLY A 7 -9.35 24.19 48.72
CA GLY A 7 -9.56 22.98 47.93
C GLY A 7 -8.36 22.75 47.01
N GLY A 8 -7.69 21.62 47.19
CA GLY A 8 -6.47 21.25 46.45
C GLY A 8 -6.69 21.11 44.95
N LEU A 9 -5.80 21.74 44.19
CA LEU A 9 -5.68 21.61 42.74
C LEU A 9 -4.83 20.35 42.44
N ILE A 10 -5.46 19.31 41.90
CA ILE A 10 -4.76 18.15 41.34
C ILE A 10 -4.19 18.57 39.98
N LEU A 11 -2.88 18.82 39.93
CA LEU A 11 -2.12 19.00 38.70
C LEU A 11 -1.90 17.62 38.06
N LEU A 12 -2.79 17.25 37.14
CA LEU A 12 -2.57 16.10 36.25
C LEU A 12 -1.60 16.55 35.15
N SER A 13 -0.30 16.28 35.34
CA SER A 13 0.72 16.46 34.31
C SER A 13 0.53 15.41 33.21
N LEU A 14 -0.28 15.76 32.21
CA LEU A 14 -0.28 15.06 30.93
C LEU A 14 1.08 15.31 30.26
N PHE A 15 1.98 14.33 30.38
CA PHE A 15 3.11 14.16 29.48
C PHE A 15 2.55 14.03 28.07
N THR A 16 2.58 15.13 27.32
CA THR A 16 2.41 15.11 25.86
C THR A 16 3.63 14.39 25.29
N ALA A 17 3.44 13.11 24.93
CA ALA A 17 4.33 12.48 23.98
C ALA A 17 4.27 13.33 22.69
N SER A 18 5.34 14.07 22.42
CA SER A 18 5.57 14.70 21.14
C SER A 18 5.74 13.59 20.09
N LEU A 19 4.62 13.10 19.56
CA LEU A 19 4.59 12.60 18.19
C LEU A 19 5.04 13.77 17.33
N GLY A 20 6.30 13.72 16.89
CA GLY A 20 6.86 14.69 15.96
C GLY A 20 5.91 14.83 14.77
N VAL A 21 5.22 15.95 14.72
CA VAL A 21 4.56 16.41 13.51
C VAL A 21 5.72 16.83 12.62
N ALA A 22 6.06 15.99 11.65
CA ALA A 22 6.91 16.40 10.56
C ALA A 22 6.26 17.65 9.94
N GLU A 23 6.99 18.77 9.90
CA GLU A 23 6.62 19.92 9.08
C GLU A 23 6.26 19.41 7.68
N GLU A 24 5.13 19.87 7.15
CA GLU A 24 4.76 19.61 5.76
C GLU A 24 5.83 20.28 4.90
N GLU A 25 6.82 19.50 4.44
CA GLU A 25 7.76 19.91 3.40
C GLU A 25 6.97 20.56 2.26
N GLU A 26 7.22 21.84 2.01
CA GLU A 26 6.59 22.55 0.89
C GLU A 26 6.90 21.79 -0.40
N ALA A 27 5.84 21.37 -1.10
CA ALA A 27 5.99 20.66 -2.37
C ALA A 27 6.85 21.50 -3.33
N PRO A 28 7.83 20.89 -4.03
CA PRO A 28 8.75 21.62 -4.87
C PRO A 28 7.99 22.45 -5.91
N ALA A 29 8.40 23.71 -6.08
CA ALA A 29 7.75 24.59 -7.03
C ALA A 29 7.92 24.06 -8.47
N LEU A 30 6.81 24.02 -9.22
CA LEU A 30 6.86 23.65 -10.63
C LEU A 30 7.46 24.78 -11.46
N THR A 31 8.43 24.42 -12.30
CA THR A 31 8.96 25.29 -13.36
C THR A 31 7.89 25.52 -14.43
N GLN A 32 8.12 26.46 -15.36
CA GLN A 32 7.23 26.64 -16.51
C GLN A 32 7.12 25.36 -17.36
N ALA A 33 8.19 24.56 -17.44
CA ALA A 33 8.15 23.26 -18.09
C ALA A 33 7.31 22.25 -17.28
N GLY A 34 7.49 22.23 -15.95
CA GLY A 34 6.68 21.43 -15.03
C GLY A 34 5.19 21.72 -15.14
N GLN A 35 4.80 22.99 -15.20
CA GLN A 35 3.38 23.39 -15.39
C GLN A 35 2.80 22.87 -16.71
N LYS A 36 3.59 22.85 -17.80
CA LYS A 36 3.16 22.27 -19.08
C LYS A 36 2.99 20.75 -18.99
N ILE A 37 3.88 20.07 -18.25
CA ILE A 37 3.79 18.63 -18.01
C ILE A 37 2.54 18.31 -17.16
N GLU A 38 2.31 19.08 -16.10
CA GLU A 38 1.12 18.95 -15.25
C GLU A 38 -0.17 19.13 -16.06
N ALA A 39 -0.26 20.19 -16.86
CA ALA A 39 -1.43 20.44 -17.71
C ALA A 39 -1.67 19.30 -18.71
N ARG A 40 -0.61 18.74 -19.30
CA ARG A 40 -0.69 17.56 -20.19
C ARG A 40 -1.29 16.36 -19.45
N TYR A 41 -0.80 16.03 -18.26
CA TYR A 41 -1.30 14.88 -17.50
C TYR A 41 -2.72 15.11 -16.96
N ALA A 42 -3.06 16.34 -16.56
CA ALA A 42 -4.42 16.70 -16.17
C ALA A 42 -5.41 16.54 -17.33
N GLN A 43 -5.02 17.00 -18.53
CA GLN A 43 -5.83 16.80 -19.74
C GLN A 43 -5.99 15.31 -20.08
N GLN A 44 -4.92 14.51 -19.96
CA GLN A 44 -5.02 13.06 -20.18
C GLN A 44 -5.98 12.40 -19.18
N LEU A 45 -5.91 12.77 -17.90
CA LEU A 45 -6.78 12.25 -16.85
C LEU A 45 -8.25 12.60 -17.10
N GLU A 46 -8.55 13.85 -17.47
CA GLU A 46 -9.93 14.26 -17.79
C GLU A 46 -10.46 13.58 -19.06
N ASN A 47 -9.64 13.43 -20.10
CA ASN A 47 -10.02 12.70 -21.30
C ASN A 47 -10.33 11.22 -20.99
N LEU A 48 -9.51 10.58 -20.14
CA LEU A 48 -9.75 9.21 -19.69
C LEU A 48 -11.03 9.11 -18.86
N ARG A 49 -11.26 10.05 -17.94
CA ARG A 49 -12.50 10.12 -17.16
C ARG A 49 -13.71 10.22 -18.09
N ALA A 50 -13.72 11.18 -19.01
CA ALA A 50 -14.83 11.37 -19.95
C ALA A 50 -15.10 10.13 -20.81
N ARG A 51 -14.04 9.46 -21.28
CA ARG A 51 -14.15 8.23 -22.06
C ARG A 51 -14.71 7.08 -21.22
N LEU A 52 -14.18 6.86 -20.02
CA LEU A 52 -14.64 5.80 -19.12
C LEU A 52 -16.09 6.02 -18.69
N THR A 53 -16.50 7.25 -18.38
CA THR A 53 -17.90 7.57 -18.04
C THR A 53 -18.86 7.36 -19.21
N LYS A 54 -18.40 7.50 -20.45
CA LYS A 54 -19.21 7.20 -21.64
C LYS A 54 -19.32 5.68 -21.89
N GLU A 55 -18.25 4.94 -21.62
CA GLU A 55 -18.19 3.49 -21.88
C GLU A 55 -18.80 2.65 -20.76
N ILE A 56 -18.77 3.13 -19.51
CA ILE A 56 -19.32 2.44 -18.34
C ILE A 56 -20.73 2.97 -18.04
N PRO A 57 -21.78 2.13 -18.07
CA PRO A 57 -23.14 2.52 -17.70
C PRO A 57 -23.23 2.69 -16.19
N PHE A 58 -22.78 3.84 -15.69
CA PHE A 58 -22.87 4.19 -14.29
C PHE A 58 -24.07 5.11 -14.08
N ASP A 59 -25.12 4.59 -13.43
CA ASP A 59 -26.17 5.42 -12.84
C ASP A 59 -25.63 5.93 -11.50
N PRO A 60 -25.39 7.25 -11.35
CA PRO A 60 -24.94 7.78 -10.06
C PRO A 60 -26.00 7.51 -9.00
N ALA A 61 -25.54 7.03 -7.84
CA ALA A 61 -26.43 6.87 -6.70
C ALA A 61 -27.08 8.22 -6.37
N PRO A 62 -28.40 8.24 -6.05
CA PRO A 62 -29.08 9.47 -5.71
C PRO A 62 -28.37 10.14 -4.54
N THR A 63 -28.28 11.47 -4.58
CA THR A 63 -27.68 12.22 -3.49
C THR A 63 -28.45 11.98 -2.19
N THR A 64 -27.81 12.19 -1.03
CA THR A 64 -28.49 12.02 0.28
C THR A 64 -29.75 12.89 0.40
N LYS A 65 -29.84 13.97 -0.38
CA LYS A 65 -31.01 14.84 -0.47
C LYS A 65 -32.09 14.21 -1.36
N GLU A 66 -31.73 13.76 -2.55
CA GLU A 66 -32.64 13.04 -3.46
C GLU A 66 -33.22 11.76 -2.84
N ALA A 67 -32.41 11.02 -2.08
CA ALA A 67 -32.85 9.84 -1.36
C ALA A 67 -33.82 10.15 -0.21
N ARG A 68 -33.72 11.34 0.40
CA ARG A 68 -34.64 11.82 1.45
C ARG A 68 -35.95 12.36 0.90
N ASP A 69 -35.91 12.99 -0.28
CA ASP A 69 -37.08 13.54 -0.95
C ASP A 69 -37.90 12.46 -1.68
N LYS A 70 -37.32 11.27 -1.88
CA LYS A 70 -38.03 10.10 -2.41
C LYS A 70 -39.02 9.59 -1.36
N LYS A 71 -40.30 9.97 -1.51
CA LYS A 71 -41.40 9.36 -0.75
C LYS A 71 -41.42 7.86 -1.04
N PHE A 72 -41.12 7.05 -0.03
CA PHE A 72 -41.53 5.65 -0.05
C PHE A 72 -43.04 5.63 0.14
N ASP A 73 -43.77 5.17 -0.86
CA ASP A 73 -45.17 4.78 -0.70
C ASP A 73 -45.17 3.47 0.09
N PHE A 74 -45.24 3.61 1.42
CA PHE A 74 -45.55 2.47 2.27
C PHE A 74 -47.05 2.20 2.12
N PRO A 75 -47.48 0.97 1.80
CA PRO A 75 -48.90 0.65 1.76
C PRO A 75 -49.54 1.02 3.11
N GLU A 76 -50.69 1.70 3.07
CA GLU A 76 -51.45 2.04 4.28
C GLU A 76 -51.92 0.74 4.95
N VAL A 77 -51.19 0.32 5.98
CA VAL A 77 -51.66 -0.76 6.85
C VAL A 77 -52.80 -0.19 7.70
N GLN A 78 -54.04 -0.50 7.33
CA GLN A 78 -55.20 -0.21 8.18
C GLN A 78 -55.14 -1.10 9.43
N ILE A 79 -54.54 -0.60 10.51
CA ILE A 79 -54.65 -1.23 11.83
C ILE A 79 -56.06 -0.95 12.35
N GLY A 80 -57.01 -1.80 11.94
CA GLY A 80 -58.38 -1.77 12.42
C GLY A 80 -58.43 -1.98 13.92
N LYS A 81 -59.11 -1.09 14.64
CA LYS A 81 -59.23 -1.12 16.10
C LYS A 81 -60.00 -2.31 16.68
N ASP A 82 -60.59 -3.18 15.85
CA ASP A 82 -61.50 -4.25 16.32
C ASP A 82 -61.30 -5.61 15.63
N LYS A 83 -60.05 -6.05 15.43
CA LYS A 83 -59.78 -7.47 15.12
C LYS A 83 -58.55 -7.99 15.86
N LYS A 84 -58.79 -8.67 16.98
CA LYS A 84 -57.82 -9.62 17.56
C LYS A 84 -57.92 -10.92 16.76
N ASN A 85 -56.77 -11.39 16.27
CA ASN A 85 -56.53 -12.68 15.60
C ASN A 85 -56.90 -12.78 14.12
N GLU A 86 -56.33 -11.94 13.26
CA GLU A 86 -55.88 -12.41 11.95
C GLU A 86 -54.35 -12.39 11.98
N ASP A 87 -53.76 -13.59 11.94
CA ASP A 87 -52.33 -13.80 11.87
C ASP A 87 -51.90 -13.32 10.49
N HIS A 88 -51.36 -12.09 10.40
CA HIS A 88 -50.75 -11.60 9.17
C HIS A 88 -49.45 -12.39 8.98
N SER A 89 -49.59 -13.61 8.46
CA SER A 89 -48.47 -14.48 8.13
C SER A 89 -47.49 -13.73 7.24
N LEU A 90 -46.20 -13.96 7.45
CA LEU A 90 -45.12 -13.42 6.62
C LEU A 90 -45.36 -13.72 5.13
N GLU A 91 -46.07 -14.80 4.79
CA GLU A 91 -46.47 -15.13 3.43
C GLU A 91 -47.41 -14.10 2.76
N GLU A 92 -48.24 -13.37 3.51
CA GLU A 92 -49.17 -12.37 2.96
C GLU A 92 -48.47 -11.02 2.68
N LEU A 93 -47.44 -10.69 3.46
CA LEU A 93 -46.54 -9.54 3.21
C LEU A 93 -45.51 -9.79 2.11
N LEU A 94 -45.24 -11.07 1.81
CA LEU A 94 -44.35 -11.52 0.74
C LEU A 94 -45.12 -11.98 -0.50
N ALA A 95 -46.43 -11.72 -0.57
CA ALA A 95 -47.24 -12.05 -1.74
C ALA A 95 -46.61 -11.39 -2.98
N GLU A 96 -46.16 -12.25 -3.89
CA GLU A 96 -45.37 -11.92 -5.06
C GLU A 96 -46.01 -10.77 -5.85
N GLU A 97 -45.36 -9.61 -5.86
CA GLU A 97 -45.61 -8.60 -6.89
C GLU A 97 -45.44 -9.27 -8.25
N GLN A 98 -46.47 -9.16 -9.10
CA GLN A 98 -46.40 -9.68 -10.46
C GLN A 98 -45.17 -9.09 -11.17
N PRO A 99 -44.41 -9.89 -11.95
CA PRO A 99 -43.18 -9.44 -12.57
C PRO A 99 -43.52 -8.49 -13.71
N GLY A 100 -43.72 -7.21 -13.39
CA GLY A 100 -43.36 -6.15 -14.32
C GLY A 100 -41.88 -6.33 -14.64
N LYS A 101 -41.48 -6.17 -15.91
CA LYS A 101 -40.06 -6.20 -16.30
C LYS A 101 -39.32 -5.15 -15.47
N GLU A 102 -38.73 -5.55 -14.36
CA GLU A 102 -37.86 -4.67 -13.60
C GLU A 102 -36.71 -4.26 -14.52
N PRO A 103 -36.35 -2.97 -14.55
CA PRO A 103 -35.16 -2.55 -15.27
C PRO A 103 -33.96 -3.33 -14.74
N PRO A 104 -33.01 -3.74 -15.61
CA PRO A 104 -31.89 -4.57 -15.21
C PRO A 104 -31.14 -3.93 -14.06
N SER A 105 -30.78 -4.74 -13.07
CA SER A 105 -30.07 -4.29 -11.88
C SER A 105 -28.73 -3.66 -12.27
N GLN A 106 -28.17 -2.81 -11.40
CA GLN A 106 -26.85 -2.24 -11.66
C GLN A 106 -25.78 -3.33 -11.86
N GLU A 107 -25.88 -4.44 -11.11
CA GLU A 107 -25.00 -5.59 -11.24
C GLU A 107 -25.12 -6.25 -12.61
N GLU A 108 -26.33 -6.43 -13.14
CA GLU A 108 -26.58 -6.97 -14.48
C GLU A 108 -26.06 -6.03 -15.59
N LYS A 109 -26.22 -4.71 -15.41
CA LYS A 109 -25.64 -3.70 -16.32
C LYS A 109 -24.11 -3.75 -16.30
N MET A 110 -23.51 -4.04 -15.14
CA MET A 110 -22.06 -4.09 -14.93
C MET A 110 -21.43 -5.44 -15.30
N ALA A 111 -22.20 -6.53 -15.37
CA ALA A 111 -21.70 -7.90 -15.54
C ALA A 111 -20.80 -8.07 -16.77
N SER A 112 -21.15 -7.45 -17.90
CA SER A 112 -20.32 -7.51 -19.12
C SER A 112 -18.96 -6.83 -18.97
N PHE A 113 -18.83 -5.87 -18.03
CA PHE A 113 -17.59 -5.16 -17.74
C PHE A 113 -16.75 -5.86 -16.67
N THR A 114 -17.36 -6.62 -15.76
CA THR A 114 -16.63 -7.40 -14.74
C THR A 114 -16.01 -8.66 -15.33
N THR A 115 -16.48 -9.13 -16.49
CA THR A 115 -15.96 -10.31 -17.20
C THR A 115 -15.07 -10.00 -18.40
N SER A 116 -14.82 -8.72 -18.70
CA SER A 116 -14.10 -8.27 -19.91
C SER A 116 -12.88 -7.42 -19.55
N ASP A 117 -11.75 -7.66 -20.21
CA ASP A 117 -10.49 -6.91 -20.05
C ASP A 117 -10.38 -5.69 -20.98
N LYS A 118 -11.38 -5.44 -21.84
CA LYS A 118 -11.39 -4.35 -22.84
C LYS A 118 -11.09 -2.96 -22.27
N LEU A 119 -11.46 -2.71 -21.01
CA LEU A 119 -11.24 -1.41 -20.36
C LEU A 119 -9.97 -1.37 -19.52
N ASP A 120 -9.29 -2.49 -19.31
CA ASP A 120 -8.17 -2.60 -18.36
C ASP A 120 -7.09 -1.56 -18.67
N ASP A 121 -6.67 -1.44 -19.93
CA ASP A 121 -5.63 -0.51 -20.35
C ASP A 121 -5.99 0.97 -20.03
N LEU A 122 -7.27 1.32 -20.17
CA LEU A 122 -7.76 2.67 -19.86
C LEU A 122 -7.85 2.87 -18.34
N LEU A 123 -8.38 1.88 -17.62
CA LEU A 123 -8.57 1.92 -16.17
C LEU A 123 -7.23 1.97 -15.43
N VAL A 124 -6.26 1.14 -15.80
CA VAL A 124 -4.95 1.13 -15.14
C VAL A 124 -4.21 2.45 -15.37
N LYS A 125 -4.28 3.01 -16.58
CA LYS A 125 -3.70 4.33 -16.85
C LYS A 125 -4.41 5.43 -16.07
N PHE A 126 -5.75 5.37 -15.98
CA PHE A 126 -6.56 6.30 -15.21
C PHE A 126 -6.18 6.27 -13.73
N VAL A 127 -6.11 5.08 -13.12
CA VAL A 127 -5.74 4.91 -11.71
C VAL A 127 -4.31 5.40 -11.44
N VAL A 128 -3.34 5.08 -12.29
CA VAL A 128 -1.97 5.60 -12.14
C VAL A 128 -1.93 7.13 -12.19
N LEU A 129 -2.63 7.77 -13.12
CA LEU A 129 -2.71 9.24 -13.21
C LEU A 129 -3.45 9.86 -12.02
N LEU A 130 -4.45 9.17 -11.48
CA LEU A 130 -5.22 9.60 -10.32
C LEU A 130 -4.37 9.54 -9.05
N ASP A 131 -3.74 8.39 -8.77
CA ASP A 131 -2.97 8.14 -7.55
C ASP A 131 -1.64 8.89 -7.55
N ALA A 132 -0.92 8.91 -8.68
CA ALA A 132 0.32 9.66 -8.82
C ALA A 132 0.09 11.17 -8.95
N THR A 133 -1.15 11.57 -9.25
CA THR A 133 -1.59 12.93 -9.59
C THR A 133 -0.85 13.55 -10.81
N PRO A 134 -1.50 14.42 -11.60
CA PRO A 134 -0.81 15.17 -12.65
C PRO A 134 0.39 15.98 -12.12
N ARG A 135 0.25 16.58 -10.94
CA ARG A 135 1.30 17.37 -10.29
C ARG A 135 2.48 16.51 -9.85
N GLY A 136 2.24 15.40 -9.15
CA GLY A 136 3.32 14.51 -8.69
C GLY A 136 4.16 13.94 -9.84
N LEU A 137 3.51 13.54 -10.94
CA LEU A 137 4.21 13.13 -12.15
C LEU A 137 4.98 14.28 -12.83
N ALA A 138 4.47 15.52 -12.75
CA ALA A 138 5.16 16.69 -13.27
C ALA A 138 6.38 17.08 -12.42
N GLU A 139 6.30 16.98 -11.09
CA GLU A 139 7.41 17.20 -10.17
C GLU A 139 8.58 16.26 -10.45
N PHE A 140 8.29 14.99 -10.74
CA PHE A 140 9.30 14.02 -11.19
C PHE A 140 9.77 14.32 -12.62
N GLY A 141 8.83 14.49 -13.56
CA GLY A 141 9.14 14.64 -14.97
C GLY A 141 9.95 15.90 -15.31
N GLN A 142 9.80 16.99 -14.55
CA GLN A 142 10.53 18.23 -14.79
C GLN A 142 12.02 18.16 -14.42
N GLN A 143 12.45 17.14 -13.68
CA GLN A 143 13.84 17.01 -13.22
C GLN A 143 14.82 16.89 -14.39
N SER A 144 14.40 16.22 -15.47
CA SER A 144 15.15 16.14 -16.74
C SER A 144 14.30 15.54 -17.85
N LYS A 145 14.79 15.61 -19.09
CA LYS A 145 14.14 14.97 -20.25
C LYS A 145 14.05 13.46 -20.09
N GLU A 146 15.05 12.85 -19.46
CA GLU A 146 15.11 11.42 -19.16
C GLU A 146 14.00 11.02 -18.19
N HIS A 147 13.75 11.82 -17.14
CA HIS A 147 12.68 11.56 -16.16
C HIS A 147 11.30 11.68 -16.80
N PHE A 148 11.07 12.71 -17.62
CA PHE A 148 9.84 12.83 -18.40
C PHE A 148 9.65 11.61 -19.33
N THR A 149 10.70 11.17 -20.02
CA THR A 149 10.65 10.01 -20.91
C THR A 149 10.34 8.71 -20.18
N LEU A 150 10.85 8.54 -18.95
CA LEU A 150 10.53 7.39 -18.09
C LEU A 150 9.04 7.33 -17.77
N VAL A 151 8.44 8.46 -17.38
CA VAL A 151 6.99 8.53 -17.11
C VAL A 151 6.18 8.24 -18.36
N GLU A 152 6.52 8.83 -19.50
CA GLU A 152 5.81 8.57 -20.77
C GLU A 152 5.91 7.10 -21.19
N ARG A 153 7.04 6.44 -20.95
CA ARG A 153 7.21 5.00 -21.20
C ARG A 153 6.34 4.16 -20.27
N LEU A 154 6.25 4.50 -18.99
CA LEU A 154 5.35 3.83 -18.04
C LEU A 154 3.89 3.99 -18.48
N LEU A 155 3.45 5.22 -18.76
CA LEU A 155 2.08 5.55 -19.17
C LEU A 155 1.69 4.98 -20.55
N SER A 156 2.66 4.44 -21.29
CA SER A 156 2.47 3.74 -22.56
C SER A 156 2.53 2.21 -22.42
N ASN A 157 2.73 1.68 -21.21
CA ASN A 157 2.84 0.26 -20.94
C ASN A 157 1.76 -0.19 -19.95
N PRO A 158 0.52 -0.46 -20.42
CA PRO A 158 -0.58 -0.84 -19.55
C PRO A 158 -0.33 -2.17 -18.83
N GLY A 159 0.37 -3.12 -19.47
CA GLY A 159 0.77 -4.37 -18.82
C GLY A 159 1.66 -4.15 -17.59
N LEU A 160 2.63 -3.23 -17.66
CA LEU A 160 3.46 -2.88 -16.51
C LEU A 160 2.65 -2.17 -15.43
N MET A 161 1.84 -1.17 -15.79
CA MET A 161 0.97 -0.45 -14.85
C MET A 161 0.03 -1.42 -14.12
N LYS A 162 -0.59 -2.35 -14.83
CA LYS A 162 -1.45 -3.39 -14.26
C LYS A 162 -0.71 -4.23 -13.22
N ARG A 163 0.52 -4.68 -13.51
CA ARG A 163 1.34 -5.43 -12.54
C ARG A 163 1.70 -4.60 -11.30
N MET A 164 1.94 -3.31 -11.47
CA MET A 164 2.20 -2.40 -10.35
C MET A 164 0.95 -2.21 -9.48
N LEU A 165 -0.22 -1.99 -10.08
CA LEU A 165 -1.48 -1.79 -9.36
C LEU A 165 -1.99 -3.04 -8.65
N ILE A 166 -1.85 -4.24 -9.27
CA ILE A 166 -2.13 -5.52 -8.60
C ILE A 166 -1.24 -5.68 -7.36
N ALA A 167 -0.05 -5.08 -7.37
CA ALA A 167 0.87 -5.07 -6.25
C ALA A 167 0.70 -3.85 -5.33
N ASP A 168 -0.48 -3.22 -5.30
CA ASP A 168 -0.84 -2.07 -4.44
C ASP A 168 -0.10 -0.76 -4.77
N GLY A 169 0.34 -0.61 -6.02
CA GLY A 169 0.91 0.64 -6.52
C GLY A 169 2.27 1.02 -5.91
N ALA A 170 2.76 2.21 -6.27
CA ALA A 170 4.01 2.75 -5.71
C ALA A 170 3.76 3.40 -4.35
N GLN A 171 4.76 3.36 -3.46
CA GLN A 171 4.67 4.00 -2.15
C GLN A 171 4.31 5.48 -2.24
N ALA A 172 3.56 5.94 -1.24
CA ALA A 172 3.07 7.31 -1.12
C ALA A 172 3.38 7.86 0.27
N LYS A 173 3.79 9.14 0.36
CA LYS A 173 4.18 9.73 1.65
C LYS A 173 2.91 9.90 2.50
N ARG A 174 2.89 9.33 3.69
CA ARG A 174 1.78 9.52 4.63
C ARG A 174 1.71 10.99 5.05
N MET A 175 0.52 11.57 4.95
CA MET A 175 0.23 12.94 5.40
C MET A 175 -0.74 12.92 6.59
N ARG A 176 -0.98 14.07 7.21
CA ARG A 176 -1.92 14.19 8.35
C ARG A 176 -3.31 13.65 7.99
N LYS A 177 -3.77 13.87 6.75
CA LYS A 177 -5.02 13.33 6.21
C LYS A 177 -4.72 12.54 4.95
N GLY A 178 -4.62 11.21 5.09
CA GLY A 178 -4.42 10.31 3.97
C GLY A 178 -2.97 10.24 3.50
N PHE A 179 -2.80 10.03 2.19
CA PHE A 179 -1.51 9.85 1.53
C PHE A 179 -1.31 10.93 0.46
N GLY A 180 -0.05 11.25 0.20
CA GLY A 180 0.33 12.05 -0.94
C GLY A 180 0.30 11.30 -2.26
N PRO A 181 0.82 11.95 -3.32
CA PRO A 181 0.90 11.31 -4.62
C PRO A 181 1.77 10.04 -4.56
N ALA A 182 1.29 8.98 -5.20
CA ALA A 182 2.03 7.74 -5.37
C ALA A 182 3.26 7.96 -6.26
N ARG A 183 4.42 7.45 -5.82
CA ARG A 183 5.74 7.76 -6.39
C ARG A 183 6.10 6.88 -7.59
N PHE A 184 5.23 6.85 -8.60
CA PHE A 184 5.42 6.00 -9.79
C PHE A 184 6.65 6.38 -10.63
N GLY A 185 7.04 7.65 -10.62
CA GLY A 185 8.25 8.13 -11.32
C GLY A 185 9.53 7.53 -10.71
N GLU A 186 9.65 7.63 -9.38
CA GLU A 186 10.74 7.07 -8.61
C GLU A 186 10.76 5.54 -8.73
N ALA A 187 9.59 4.89 -8.67
CA ALA A 187 9.48 3.45 -8.86
C ALA A 187 10.00 3.00 -10.24
N ILE A 188 9.58 3.66 -11.33
CA ILE A 188 10.02 3.24 -12.67
C ILE A 188 11.53 3.48 -12.88
N LEU A 189 12.08 4.54 -12.26
CA LEU A 189 13.52 4.79 -12.28
C LEU A 189 14.31 3.63 -11.64
N ILE A 190 13.92 3.21 -10.43
CA ILE A 190 14.54 2.10 -9.72
C ILE A 190 14.41 0.80 -10.53
N TYR A 191 13.21 0.50 -11.03
CA TYR A 191 12.95 -0.69 -11.83
C TYR A 191 13.86 -0.75 -13.05
N GLU A 192 13.98 0.34 -13.83
CA GLU A 192 14.88 0.37 -14.98
C GLU A 192 16.35 0.25 -14.60
N GLN A 193 16.77 0.84 -13.48
CA GLN A 193 18.14 0.72 -13.01
C GLN A 193 18.47 -0.74 -12.67
N ILE A 194 17.57 -1.46 -12.01
CA ILE A 194 17.72 -2.89 -11.73
C ILE A 194 17.78 -3.70 -13.04
N LEU A 195 16.87 -3.41 -13.99
CA LEU A 195 16.84 -4.08 -15.30
C LEU A 195 18.12 -3.89 -16.12
N LYS A 196 18.77 -2.72 -15.98
CA LYS A 196 20.06 -2.41 -16.61
C LYS A 196 21.22 -3.09 -15.88
N THR A 197 21.14 -3.21 -14.56
CA THR A 197 22.22 -3.74 -13.72
C THR A 197 22.35 -5.26 -13.82
N SER A 198 21.24 -5.99 -13.87
CA SER A 198 21.26 -7.46 -14.01
C SER A 198 20.38 -7.91 -15.16
N SER A 199 20.92 -8.73 -16.08
CA SER A 199 20.14 -9.35 -17.15
C SER A 199 19.13 -10.38 -16.63
N LYS A 200 19.35 -10.98 -15.45
CA LYS A 200 18.46 -11.99 -14.86
C LYS A 200 17.16 -11.38 -14.33
N SER A 201 17.19 -10.10 -13.99
CA SER A 201 16.03 -9.33 -13.54
C SER A 201 14.90 -9.21 -14.57
N LYS A 202 15.14 -9.59 -15.83
CA LYS A 202 14.15 -9.45 -16.90
C LYS A 202 13.05 -10.51 -16.86
N ASN A 203 13.25 -11.61 -16.12
CA ASN A 203 12.33 -12.76 -16.15
C ASN A 203 12.03 -13.36 -14.77
N GLY A 204 10.92 -14.10 -14.68
CA GLY A 204 10.60 -14.97 -13.54
C GLY A 204 10.44 -14.24 -12.20
N VAL A 205 10.82 -14.93 -11.11
CA VAL A 205 10.78 -14.35 -9.75
C VAL A 205 11.71 -13.14 -9.61
N LEU A 206 12.84 -13.14 -10.31
CA LEU A 206 13.79 -12.02 -10.26
C LEU A 206 13.23 -10.75 -10.90
N ASN A 207 12.34 -10.84 -11.88
CA ASN A 207 11.58 -9.69 -12.36
C ASN A 207 10.52 -9.21 -11.37
N ARG A 208 9.82 -10.14 -10.72
CA ARG A 208 8.85 -9.79 -9.67
C ARG A 208 9.53 -9.12 -8.48
N LEU A 209 10.72 -9.58 -8.10
CA LEU A 209 11.57 -8.97 -7.08
C LEU A 209 12.01 -7.55 -7.47
N ALA A 210 12.46 -7.36 -8.71
CA ALA A 210 12.82 -6.03 -9.20
C ALA A 210 11.63 -5.06 -9.12
N LEU A 211 10.43 -5.52 -9.49
CA LEU A 211 9.22 -4.70 -9.41
C LEU A 211 8.81 -4.44 -7.95
N ALA A 212 8.92 -5.43 -7.06
CA ALA A 212 8.60 -5.26 -5.64
C ALA A 212 9.50 -4.22 -4.98
N ILE A 213 10.82 -4.31 -5.20
CA ILE A 213 11.78 -3.33 -4.70
C ILE A 213 11.49 -1.94 -5.25
N ALA A 214 11.21 -1.83 -6.56
CA ALA A 214 10.88 -0.55 -7.17
C ALA A 214 9.65 0.13 -6.54
N LEU A 215 8.61 -0.62 -6.23
CA LEU A 215 7.39 -0.08 -5.62
C LEU A 215 7.61 0.30 -4.16
N GLU A 216 8.31 -0.54 -3.41
CA GLU A 216 8.53 -0.36 -1.97
C GLU A 216 9.56 0.74 -1.66
N HIS A 217 10.61 0.83 -2.49
CA HIS A 217 11.68 1.83 -2.34
C HIS A 217 11.43 3.10 -3.17
N ALA A 218 10.22 3.26 -3.72
CA ALA A 218 9.81 4.49 -4.39
C ALA A 218 9.84 5.71 -3.43
N LEU A 219 9.74 5.46 -2.13
CA LEU A 219 10.18 6.36 -1.08
C LEU A 219 11.43 5.78 -0.41
N PRO A 220 12.41 6.62 -0.04
CA PRO A 220 13.59 6.13 0.64
C PRO A 220 13.25 5.44 1.96
N VAL A 221 13.67 4.18 2.10
CA VAL A 221 13.54 3.42 3.34
C VAL A 221 14.72 3.79 4.24
N LYS A 222 14.45 4.40 5.39
CA LYS A 222 15.49 4.70 6.38
C LYS A 222 16.17 3.41 6.84
N GLN A 223 17.49 3.37 6.79
CA GLN A 223 18.25 2.21 7.25
C GLN A 223 18.55 2.31 8.75
N THR A 224 18.27 1.24 9.48
CA THR A 224 18.58 1.11 10.90
C THR A 224 19.94 0.44 11.08
N ASN A 225 20.95 1.28 11.34
CA ASN A 225 22.36 0.88 11.51
C ASN A 225 22.74 0.71 12.99
N PRO A 226 23.83 -0.05 13.30
CA PRO A 226 24.46 0.00 14.62
C PRO A 226 24.86 1.42 15.02
N LEU A 227 24.69 1.78 16.29
CA LEU A 227 25.01 3.13 16.80
C LEU A 227 26.51 3.45 16.74
N ALA A 228 27.37 2.44 16.90
CA ALA A 228 28.82 2.59 16.82
C ALA A 228 29.34 2.67 15.37
N LEU A 229 28.48 2.44 14.36
CA LEU A 229 28.89 2.51 12.97
C LEU A 229 28.84 3.97 12.49
N GLU A 230 30.00 4.61 12.49
CA GLU A 230 30.15 5.96 11.93
C GLU A 230 29.93 5.96 10.41
N ASN A 231 29.32 7.04 9.89
CA ASN A 231 29.09 7.25 8.45
C ASN A 231 28.27 6.15 7.76
N ALA A 232 27.36 5.50 8.48
CA ALA A 232 26.46 4.51 7.90
C ALA A 232 25.47 5.16 6.91
N PRO A 233 25.05 4.44 5.85
CA PRO A 233 24.03 4.93 4.91
C PRO A 233 22.73 5.29 5.64
N GLU A 234 22.16 6.44 5.33
CA GLU A 234 20.89 6.87 5.92
C GLU A 234 19.70 6.04 5.41
N THR A 235 19.79 5.56 4.17
CA THR A 235 18.71 4.83 3.49
C THR A 235 19.23 3.55 2.84
N VAL A 236 18.33 2.59 2.67
CA VAL A 236 18.59 1.35 1.96
C VAL A 236 18.77 1.63 0.47
N ASP A 237 19.82 1.10 -0.13
CA ASP A 237 20.04 1.18 -1.58
C ASP A 237 19.21 0.09 -2.29
N PRO A 238 18.21 0.46 -3.12
CA PRO A 238 17.32 -0.52 -3.74
C PRO A 238 18.03 -1.45 -4.74
N VAL A 239 19.06 -0.96 -5.44
CA VAL A 239 19.78 -1.78 -6.43
C VAL A 239 20.68 -2.78 -5.72
N LYS A 240 21.37 -2.37 -4.65
CA LYS A 240 22.16 -3.29 -3.82
C LYS A 240 21.26 -4.33 -3.14
N ARG A 241 20.12 -3.90 -2.58
CA ARG A 241 19.12 -4.80 -2.00
C ARG A 241 18.64 -5.83 -3.02
N TYR A 242 18.41 -5.42 -4.27
CA TYR A 242 18.08 -6.35 -5.35
C TYR A 242 19.18 -7.38 -5.59
N LEU A 243 20.44 -6.92 -5.77
CA LEU A 243 21.57 -7.80 -6.04
C LEU A 243 21.83 -8.77 -4.88
N HIS A 244 21.61 -8.34 -3.64
CA HIS A 244 21.70 -9.18 -2.45
C HIS A 244 20.71 -10.34 -2.49
N TYR A 245 19.44 -10.05 -2.78
CA TYR A 245 18.41 -11.09 -2.92
C TYR A 245 18.59 -11.94 -4.17
N GLU A 246 19.03 -11.37 -5.31
CA GLU A 246 19.38 -12.16 -6.51
C GLU A 246 20.46 -13.19 -6.17
N LYS A 247 21.55 -12.77 -5.52
CA LYS A 247 22.63 -13.67 -5.13
C LYS A 247 22.13 -14.76 -4.19
N ALA A 248 21.41 -14.38 -3.12
CA ALA A 248 20.85 -15.33 -2.16
C ALA A 248 19.92 -16.35 -2.83
N TYR A 249 19.11 -15.93 -3.80
CA TYR A 249 18.23 -16.83 -4.55
C TYR A 249 19.02 -17.84 -5.41
N LEU A 250 20.03 -17.36 -6.14
CA LEU A 250 20.84 -18.21 -7.02
C LEU A 250 21.71 -19.20 -6.24
N ASP A 251 22.17 -18.80 -5.05
CA ASP A 251 22.96 -19.64 -4.16
C ASP A 251 22.10 -20.64 -3.36
N GLY A 252 20.77 -20.62 -3.53
CA GLY A 252 19.85 -21.50 -2.80
C GLY A 252 19.67 -21.11 -1.32
N GLU A 253 20.01 -19.87 -0.95
CA GLU A 253 19.89 -19.36 0.41
C GLU A 253 18.48 -18.84 0.76
N LEU A 254 17.53 -18.81 -0.17
CA LEU A 254 16.15 -18.42 0.12
C LEU A 254 15.26 -19.65 0.29
N ASP A 255 14.11 -19.50 0.94
CA ASP A 255 13.15 -20.60 1.07
C ASP A 255 12.76 -21.11 -0.34
N PRO A 256 12.63 -22.44 -0.56
CA PRO A 256 12.28 -22.99 -1.87
C PRO A 256 10.98 -22.44 -2.49
N THR A 257 10.08 -21.91 -1.67
CA THR A 257 8.82 -21.27 -2.09
C THR A 257 9.00 -19.83 -2.57
N PHE A 258 10.17 -19.20 -2.39
CA PHE A 258 10.45 -17.83 -2.82
C PHE A 258 10.10 -17.61 -4.30
N LYS A 259 10.40 -18.59 -5.15
CA LYS A 259 10.09 -18.57 -6.59
C LYS A 259 8.59 -18.46 -6.90
N ASN A 260 7.72 -18.74 -5.95
CA ASN A 260 6.26 -18.70 -6.13
C ASN A 260 5.66 -17.35 -5.69
N LEU A 261 6.41 -16.52 -4.95
CA LEU A 261 5.88 -15.28 -4.36
C LEU A 261 5.47 -14.26 -5.41
N SER A 262 4.29 -13.67 -5.24
CA SER A 262 3.81 -12.57 -6.09
C SER A 262 4.65 -11.31 -5.87
N VAL A 263 4.48 -10.30 -6.74
CA VAL A 263 5.12 -8.98 -6.54
C VAL A 263 4.71 -8.39 -5.19
N TRP A 264 3.41 -8.46 -4.86
CA TRP A 264 2.88 -7.99 -3.58
C TRP A 264 3.52 -8.70 -2.38
N SER A 265 3.60 -10.04 -2.42
CA SER A 265 4.24 -10.80 -1.33
C SER A 265 5.72 -10.48 -1.19
N LEU A 266 6.42 -10.23 -2.31
CA LEU A 266 7.83 -9.84 -2.29
C LEU A 266 8.05 -8.45 -1.71
N ARG A 267 7.06 -7.54 -1.74
CA ARG A 267 7.16 -6.24 -1.08
C ARG A 267 7.39 -6.40 0.42
N MET A 268 6.66 -7.33 1.05
CA MET A 268 6.78 -7.70 2.47
C MET A 268 8.08 -8.44 2.82
N VAL A 269 8.89 -8.79 1.82
CA VAL A 269 10.20 -9.43 2.02
C VAL A 269 11.33 -8.40 1.92
N VAL A 270 11.12 -7.30 1.19
CA VAL A 270 12.18 -6.34 0.84
C VAL A 270 11.99 -4.96 1.48
N ASP A 271 10.96 -4.79 2.29
CA ASP A 271 10.60 -3.59 3.05
C ASP A 271 11.41 -3.39 4.35
N GLY A 272 12.29 -4.34 4.69
CA GLY A 272 13.15 -4.27 5.88
C GLY A 272 14.14 -3.11 5.87
N ASP A 273 14.31 -2.50 7.05
CA ASP A 273 15.18 -1.35 7.32
C ASP A 273 16.62 -1.74 7.66
N GLU A 274 16.94 -3.02 7.75
CA GLU A 274 18.28 -3.50 8.07
C GLU A 274 19.29 -3.38 6.91
N PRO A 275 20.59 -3.23 7.21
CA PRO A 275 21.64 -3.39 6.20
C PRO A 275 21.66 -4.79 5.59
N ASP A 276 22.11 -4.90 4.34
CA ASP A 276 22.18 -6.19 3.61
C ASP A 276 23.06 -7.23 4.33
N GLU A 277 24.14 -6.80 4.99
CA GLU A 277 24.99 -7.67 5.79
C GLU A 277 24.25 -8.27 6.99
N THR A 278 23.31 -7.51 7.58
CA THR A 278 22.46 -7.99 8.68
C THR A 278 21.44 -9.01 8.16
N LEU A 279 20.88 -8.81 6.97
CA LEU A 279 20.05 -9.82 6.29
C LEU A 279 20.82 -11.12 6.04
N ALA A 280 22.04 -11.03 5.50
CA ALA A 280 22.89 -12.21 5.29
C ALA A 280 23.26 -12.90 6.60
N TRP A 281 23.59 -12.12 7.64
CA TRP A 281 23.80 -12.64 8.98
C TRP A 281 22.56 -13.39 9.49
N GLY A 282 21.37 -12.79 9.38
CA GLY A 282 20.11 -13.39 9.83
C GLY A 282 19.82 -14.73 9.15
N ARG A 283 20.00 -14.80 7.82
CA ARG A 283 19.85 -16.07 7.06
C ARG A 283 20.81 -17.15 7.52
N ARG A 284 22.08 -16.81 7.80
CA ARG A 284 23.07 -17.78 8.31
C ARG A 284 22.81 -18.16 9.75
N MET A 285 22.49 -17.18 10.60
CA MET A 285 22.21 -17.37 12.01
C MET A 285 21.02 -18.29 12.19
N LEU A 286 19.90 -18.04 11.50
CA LEU A 286 18.67 -18.84 11.66
C LEU A 286 18.90 -20.33 11.33
N ARG A 287 19.67 -20.62 10.27
CA ARG A 287 20.04 -21.99 9.90
C ARG A 287 20.85 -22.73 10.97
N ASN A 288 21.72 -22.01 11.66
CA ASN A 288 22.60 -22.60 12.68
C ASN A 288 21.93 -22.66 14.05
N PHE A 289 21.12 -21.64 14.38
CA PHE A 289 20.50 -21.47 15.69
C PHE A 289 19.18 -22.22 15.83
N ARG A 290 18.39 -22.29 14.75
CA ARG A 290 17.12 -23.03 14.67
C ARG A 290 17.07 -23.95 13.44
N PRO A 291 17.98 -24.94 13.35
CA PRO A 291 17.96 -25.90 12.25
C PRO A 291 16.66 -26.72 12.23
N ASP A 292 15.96 -26.83 13.36
CA ASP A 292 14.68 -27.53 13.49
C ASP A 292 13.55 -26.92 12.64
N HIS A 293 13.62 -25.61 12.33
CA HIS A 293 12.59 -24.93 11.52
C HIS A 293 12.39 -25.57 10.15
N ILE A 294 13.40 -26.19 9.54
CA ILE A 294 13.26 -26.82 8.22
C ILE A 294 12.31 -28.02 8.24
N TYR A 295 12.10 -28.63 9.40
CA TYR A 295 11.18 -29.76 9.59
C TYR A 295 9.76 -29.30 9.96
N GLU A 296 9.55 -28.00 10.16
CA GLU A 296 8.22 -27.46 10.45
C GLU A 296 7.32 -27.58 9.21
N SER A 297 6.35 -28.48 9.32
CA SER A 297 5.34 -28.76 8.29
C SER A 297 4.38 -27.59 8.10
N ASN A 298 4.13 -26.81 9.15
CA ASN A 298 3.30 -25.61 9.10
C ASN A 298 4.10 -24.42 8.59
N PHE A 299 4.06 -24.20 7.27
CA PHE A 299 4.78 -23.11 6.60
C PHE A 299 4.50 -21.72 7.20
N GLY A 300 3.29 -21.46 7.70
CA GLY A 300 2.96 -20.17 8.32
C GLY A 300 3.67 -19.93 9.64
N TRP A 301 4.04 -20.99 10.36
CA TRP A 301 4.72 -20.92 11.65
C TRP A 301 6.22 -21.19 11.57
N ARG A 302 6.70 -21.72 10.45
CA ARG A 302 8.10 -22.14 10.23
C ARG A 302 9.12 -21.16 10.77
N TYR A 303 8.99 -19.88 10.45
CA TYR A 303 9.92 -18.85 10.90
C TYR A 303 9.41 -18.06 12.12
N VAL A 304 8.09 -17.96 12.29
CA VAL A 304 7.47 -17.17 13.38
C VAL A 304 7.72 -17.79 14.76
N GLY A 305 7.94 -19.11 14.83
CA GLY A 305 8.21 -19.80 16.09
C GLY A 305 9.37 -19.22 16.91
N ILE A 306 10.40 -18.65 16.25
CA ILE A 306 11.53 -18.00 16.96
C ILE A 306 11.07 -16.81 17.81
N VAL A 307 10.04 -16.09 17.37
CA VAL A 307 9.52 -14.93 18.10
C VAL A 307 8.96 -15.37 19.45
N SER A 308 8.22 -16.48 19.49
CA SER A 308 7.66 -16.98 20.75
C SER A 308 8.70 -17.54 21.73
N SER A 309 9.81 -18.07 21.23
CA SER A 309 10.79 -18.78 22.08
C SER A 309 12.06 -17.99 22.38
N ASN A 310 12.41 -16.98 21.57
CA ASN A 310 13.71 -16.31 21.61
C ASN A 310 13.64 -14.79 21.52
N VAL A 311 12.43 -14.21 21.54
CA VAL A 311 12.24 -12.76 21.57
C VAL A 311 11.44 -12.40 22.81
N LYS A 312 12.05 -11.64 23.73
CA LYS A 312 11.32 -11.03 24.84
C LYS A 312 10.48 -9.87 24.35
N TYR A 313 9.19 -9.93 24.65
CA TYR A 313 8.27 -8.87 24.27
C TYR A 313 8.42 -7.64 25.18
N GLY A 314 8.48 -6.46 24.57
CA GLY A 314 8.55 -5.17 25.26
C GLY A 314 9.87 -4.43 25.08
N SER A 315 9.97 -3.23 25.67
CA SER A 315 11.14 -2.34 25.53
C SER A 315 12.04 -2.29 26.76
N GLY A 316 11.77 -3.11 27.78
CA GLY A 316 12.47 -3.07 29.07
C GLY A 316 13.98 -3.36 28.97
N ASP A 317 14.37 -4.18 28.01
CA ASP A 317 15.75 -4.64 27.85
C ASP A 317 16.57 -3.80 26.86
N LYS A 318 15.97 -2.76 26.24
CA LYS A 318 16.72 -1.82 25.36
C LYS A 318 17.91 -1.15 26.06
N LYS A 319 17.87 -1.04 27.39
CA LYS A 319 18.97 -0.53 28.22
C LYS A 319 20.24 -1.41 28.16
N TYR A 320 20.11 -2.65 27.68
CA TYR A 320 21.21 -3.60 27.50
C TYR A 320 21.70 -3.67 26.04
N ASP A 321 21.12 -2.86 25.14
CA ASP A 321 21.53 -2.81 23.74
C ASP A 321 23.00 -2.45 23.63
N ARG A 322 23.74 -3.24 22.85
CA ARG A 322 25.14 -2.98 22.53
C ARG A 322 25.22 -2.08 21.30
N PRO A 323 25.95 -0.96 21.35
CA PRO A 323 26.00 0.01 20.25
C PRO A 323 26.63 -0.55 18.97
N GLU A 324 27.48 -1.56 19.08
CA GLU A 324 28.11 -2.27 17.97
C GLU A 324 27.19 -3.27 17.25
N LEU A 325 26.05 -3.62 17.86
CA LEU A 325 25.08 -4.55 17.28
C LEU A 325 23.95 -3.80 16.57
N GLN A 326 23.46 -4.40 15.49
CA GLN A 326 22.25 -3.93 14.83
C GLN A 326 21.02 -4.26 15.71
N LYS A 327 19.97 -3.44 15.63
CA LYS A 327 18.71 -3.58 16.39
C LYS A 327 18.19 -5.03 16.50
N TYR A 328 18.11 -5.77 15.39
CA TYR A 328 17.64 -7.15 15.34
C TYR A 328 18.59 -8.15 15.99
N GLN A 329 19.89 -7.86 16.00
CA GLN A 329 20.87 -8.65 16.76
C GLN A 329 20.71 -8.42 18.27
N ASN A 330 20.50 -7.16 18.68
CA ASN A 330 20.20 -6.82 20.08
C ASN A 330 18.91 -7.47 20.57
N ILE A 331 17.85 -7.51 19.75
CA ILE A 331 16.59 -8.20 20.09
C ILE A 331 16.83 -9.66 20.48
N LEU A 332 17.67 -10.38 19.71
CA LEU A 332 17.98 -11.78 19.98
C LEU A 332 18.96 -11.97 21.14
N MET A 333 19.91 -11.05 21.33
CA MET A 333 20.86 -11.09 22.46
C MET A 333 20.15 -10.88 23.80
N ASN A 334 19.15 -9.99 23.82
CA ASN A 334 18.40 -9.65 25.03
C ASN A 334 17.29 -10.68 25.34
N GLY A 335 16.86 -11.45 24.33
CA GLY A 335 15.72 -12.39 24.34
C GLY A 335 15.92 -13.66 25.13
#